data_AF-A0AAW4WXG6-F1
#
_entry.id   AF-A0AAW4WXG6-F1
#
_cell.length_a   1.000
_cell.length_b   1.000
_cell.length_c   1.000
_cell.angle_alpha   90.00
_cell.angle_beta   90.00
_cell.angle_gamma   90.00
#
_symmetry.space_group_name_H-M   'P 1'
#
loop_
_entity.id
_entity.type
_entity.pdbx_description
1 polymer ?
#
loop_
_entity_poly.entity_id
_entity_poly.type
_entity_poly.pdbx_seq_one_letter_code
_entity_poly.pdbx_strand_id
1 'polypeptide(L)' 'FQEAPREWLKKVYVSESGSKMHEMPSDGTEYEVVDDRVFQSMCDTKTPQGVLSVIRMPHYTEEEVMDNGKTPLL' A
#
# COMPACT_ATOMS: atom_id res chain seq x y z
N PHE A 1 -3.29 -4.59 0.06
CA PHE A 1 -3.49 -3.22 0.61
C PHE A 1 -4.07 -3.20 2.02
N GLN A 2 -4.43 -4.33 2.63
CA GLN A 2 -4.92 -4.38 4.03
C GLN A 2 -3.82 -4.11 5.08
N GLU A 3 -2.56 -4.00 4.65
CA GLU A 3 -1.41 -3.70 5.52
C GLU A 3 -1.27 -2.21 5.85
N ALA A 4 -1.90 -1.32 5.08
CA ALA A 4 -1.85 0.12 5.31
C ALA A 4 -3.17 0.62 5.91
N PRO A 5 -3.13 1.58 6.87
CA PRO A 5 -4.33 2.26 7.33
C PRO A 5 -5.08 2.91 6.17
N ARG A 6 -6.38 2.66 6.08
CA ARG A 6 -7.24 3.17 4.99
C ARG A 6 -7.22 4.69 4.86
N GLU A 7 -7.16 5.38 5.98
CA GLU A 7 -7.04 6.84 6.05
C GLU A 7 -5.80 7.40 5.33
N TRP A 8 -4.76 6.57 5.18
CA TRP A 8 -3.55 6.95 4.47
C TRP A 8 -3.60 6.50 3.02
N LEU A 9 -4.44 5.52 2.68
CA LEU A 9 -4.54 5.01 1.33
C LEU A 9 -5.07 6.08 0.38
N LYS A 10 -4.29 6.37 -0.67
CA LYS A 10 -4.65 7.33 -1.72
C LYS A 10 -5.09 6.65 -2.99
N LYS A 11 -4.38 5.59 -3.39
CA LYS A 11 -4.68 4.87 -4.62
C LYS A 11 -4.10 3.46 -4.58
N VAL A 12 -4.81 2.51 -5.17
CA VAL A 12 -4.34 1.13 -5.32
C VAL A 12 -4.27 0.81 -6.81
N TYR A 13 -3.14 0.27 -7.23
CA TYR A 13 -2.96 -0.32 -8.54
C TYR A 13 -2.75 -1.82 -8.40
N VAL A 14 -3.41 -2.60 -9.24
CA VAL A 14 -3.31 -4.05 -9.26
C VAL A 14 -2.92 -4.47 -10.67
N SER A 15 -1.95 -5.35 -10.83
CA SER A 15 -1.63 -5.90 -12.14
C SER A 15 -2.74 -6.85 -12.61
N GLU A 16 -2.93 -7.02 -13.92
CA GLU A 16 -3.93 -7.97 -14.46
C GLU A 16 -3.71 -9.41 -13.95
N SER A 17 -2.46 -9.82 -13.79
CA SER A 17 -2.10 -11.10 -13.16
C SER A 17 -2.45 -11.12 -11.67
N GLY A 18 -2.17 -10.03 -10.96
CA GLY A 18 -2.45 -9.87 -9.54
C GLY A 18 -3.94 -9.88 -9.21
N SER A 19 -4.77 -9.29 -10.06
CA SER A 19 -6.22 -9.23 -9.88
C SER A 19 -6.90 -10.60 -10.03
N LYS A 20 -6.24 -11.55 -10.70
CA LYS A 20 -6.70 -12.94 -10.85
C LYS A 20 -6.23 -13.83 -9.70
N MET A 21 -5.12 -13.46 -9.05
CA MET A 21 -4.51 -14.25 -7.98
C MET A 21 -5.01 -13.88 -6.58
N HIS A 22 -5.43 -12.63 -6.37
CA HIS A 22 -5.87 -12.15 -5.06
C HIS A 22 -7.38 -11.90 -5.06
N GLU A 23 -8.05 -12.27 -3.96
CA GLU A 23 -9.40 -11.77 -3.71
C GLU A 23 -9.33 -10.26 -3.48
N MET A 24 -10.07 -9.53 -4.30
CA MET A 24 -10.19 -8.09 -4.17
C MET A 24 -11.01 -7.78 -2.92
N PRO A 25 -10.50 -6.95 -1.99
CA PRO A 25 -11.21 -6.63 -0.77
C PRO A 25 -12.60 -6.05 -1.05
N SER A 26 -13.61 -6.64 -0.44
CA SER A 26 -15.04 -6.24 -0.51
C SER A 26 -15.35 -4.98 0.31
N ASP A 27 -14.30 -4.27 0.68
CA ASP A 27 -14.26 -3.39 1.82
C ASP A 27 -14.53 -1.92 1.39
N GLY A 28 -14.79 -1.72 0.10
CA GLY A 28 -15.08 -0.43 -0.54
C GLY A 28 -13.83 0.28 -1.05
N THR A 29 -12.65 -0.33 -0.97
CA THR A 29 -11.42 0.26 -1.50
C THR A 29 -11.44 0.24 -3.02
N GLU A 30 -11.41 1.42 -3.63
CA GLU A 30 -11.25 1.56 -5.08
C GLU A 30 -9.83 1.19 -5.50
N TYR A 31 -9.72 0.44 -6.59
CA TYR A 31 -8.44 0.05 -7.19
C TYR A 31 -8.53 0.11 -8.71
N GLU A 32 -7.39 0.33 -9.34
CA GLU A 32 -7.26 0.32 -10.79
C GLU A 32 -6.44 -0.87 -11.24
N VAL A 33 -6.98 -1.62 -12.21
CA VAL A 33 -6.24 -2.71 -12.85
C VAL A 33 -5.38 -2.14 -13.97
N VAL A 34 -4.10 -2.52 -14.00
CA VAL A 34 -3.11 -2.06 -14.99
C VAL A 34 -2.43 -3.25 -15.66
N ASP A 35 -2.06 -3.09 -16.94
CA ASP A 35 -1.31 -4.09 -17.71
C ASP A 35 -0.02 -4.47 -16.97
N ASP A 36 0.33 -5.75 -16.98
CA ASP A 36 1.49 -6.29 -16.25
C ASP A 36 2.80 -5.55 -16.62
N ARG A 37 2.97 -5.09 -17.86
CA ARG A 37 4.18 -4.37 -18.31
C ARG A 37 4.21 -2.94 -17.76
N VAL A 38 3.05 -2.28 -17.72
CA VAL A 38 2.91 -0.94 -17.13
C VAL A 38 3.19 -1.03 -15.64
N PHE A 39 2.64 -2.04 -14.97
CA PHE A 39 2.90 -2.29 -13.57
C PHE A 39 4.38 -2.57 -13.28
N GLN A 40 5.04 -3.38 -14.10
CA GLN A 40 6.49 -3.61 -14.00
C GLN A 40 7.31 -2.33 -14.19
N SER A 41 6.88 -1.40 -15.05
CA SER A 41 7.57 -0.11 -15.19
C SER A 41 7.36 0.83 -13.99
N MET A 42 6.28 0.63 -13.24
CA MET A 42 5.98 1.41 -12.02
C MET A 42 6.69 0.86 -10.78
N CYS A 43 7.22 -0.36 -10.84
CA CYS A 43 7.82 -1.05 -9.70
C CYS A 43 9.34 -1.27 -9.90
N ASP A 44 10.14 -0.87 -8.93
CA ASP A 44 11.61 -1.08 -8.94
C ASP A 44 12.02 -2.53 -8.65
N THR A 45 11.10 -3.35 -8.15
CA THR A 45 11.37 -4.74 -7.76
C THR A 45 10.81 -5.73 -8.77
N LYS A 46 11.58 -6.79 -9.05
CA LYS A 46 11.24 -7.85 -10.01
C LYS A 46 10.16 -8.83 -9.53
N THR A 47 9.72 -8.72 -8.28
CA THR A 47 8.65 -9.53 -7.70
C THR A 47 7.62 -8.64 -7.04
N PRO A 48 6.82 -7.87 -7.79
CA PRO A 48 5.72 -7.22 -7.17
C PRO A 48 4.65 -8.28 -6.94
N GLN A 49 4.07 -8.32 -5.74
CA GLN A 49 2.97 -9.22 -5.36
C GLN A 49 1.67 -8.96 -6.20
N GLY A 50 1.78 -8.24 -7.32
CA GLY A 50 0.68 -7.82 -8.17
C GLY A 50 -0.12 -6.63 -7.62
N VAL A 51 0.31 -6.02 -6.51
CA VAL A 51 -0.38 -4.90 -5.86
C VAL A 51 0.61 -3.78 -5.51
N LEU A 52 0.26 -2.54 -5.87
CA LEU A 52 0.98 -1.32 -5.53
C LEU A 52 0.01 -0.35 -4.85
N SER A 53 0.37 0.17 -3.68
CA SER A 53 -0.47 1.12 -2.93
C SER A 53 0.26 2.44 -2.75
N VAL A 54 -0.37 3.52 -3.20
CA VAL A 54 0.07 4.89 -2.92
C VAL A 54 -0.57 5.32 -1.61
N ILE A 55 0.25 5.65 -0.62
CA ILE A 55 -0.19 6.11 0.70
C ILE A 55 0.28 7.53 0.97
N ARG A 56 -0.46 8.25 1.82
CA ARG A 56 0.02 9.49 2.42
C ARG A 56 1.22 9.19 3.29
N MET A 57 2.24 10.03 3.18
CA MET A 57 3.31 10.04 4.17
C MET A 57 2.71 10.57 5.49
N PRO A 58 2.71 9.76 6.57
CA PRO A 58 2.30 10.26 7.87
C PRO A 58 3.31 11.30 8.36
N HIS A 59 2.83 12.28 9.10
CA HIS A 59 3.67 13.27 9.77
C HIS A 59 3.54 13.04 11.27
N TYR A 60 4.68 12.93 11.96
CA TYR A 60 4.74 12.71 13.40
C TYR A 60 5.52 13.84 14.05
N THR A 61 5.01 14.36 15.15
CA THR A 61 5.72 15.29 16.04
C THR A 61 6.60 14.51 17.02
N GLU A 62 7.62 15.17 17.59
CA GLU A 62 8.48 14.55 18.62
C GLU A 62 7.65 14.06 19.81
N GLU A 63 6.66 14.84 20.24
CA GLU A 63 5.72 14.48 21.29
C GLU A 63 4.96 13.18 20.94
N GLU A 64 4.36 13.06 19.76
CA GLU A 64 3.64 11.84 19.34
C GLU A 64 4.55 10.60 19.26
N VAL A 65 5.84 10.79 18.94
CA VAL A 65 6.82 9.70 18.93
C VAL A 65 7.19 9.28 20.37
N MET A 66 7.27 10.23 21.31
CA MET A 66 7.68 10.00 22.69
C MET A 66 6.53 9.58 23.63
N ASP A 67 5.30 10.01 23.35
CA ASP A 67 4.12 9.84 24.22
C ASP A 67 3.58 8.40 24.23
N ASN A 68 4.11 7.52 23.37
CA ASN A 68 3.70 6.12 23.32
C ASN A 68 4.37 5.18 24.33
N GLY A 69 5.20 5.70 25.26
CA GLY A 69 5.63 5.00 26.49
C GLY A 69 6.32 3.63 26.32
N LYS A 70 6.60 3.22 25.09
CA LYS A 70 7.37 2.05 24.69
C LYS A 70 8.28 2.56 23.59
N THR A 71 9.46 3.03 23.97
CA THR A 71 10.57 3.22 23.05
C THR A 71 10.79 1.91 22.30
N PRO A 72 10.49 1.82 20.99
CA PRO A 72 10.81 0.61 20.23
C PRO A 72 12.28 0.64 19.78
N LEU A 73 12.93 1.80 19.89
CA LEU A 73 14.25 2.10 19.34
C LEU A 73 15.26 2.61 20.39
N LEU A 74 14.89 2.62 21.68
CA LEU A 74 15.79 2.82 22.82
C LEU A 74 15.53 1.75 23.87
#